data_AF-A0A4Q3VQ88-F1
#
_entry.id   AF-A0A4Q3VQ88-F1
#
_cell.length_a   1.000
_cell.length_b   1.000
_cell.length_c   1.000
_cell.angle_alpha   90.00
_cell.angle_beta   90.00
_cell.angle_gamma   90.00
#
_symmetry.space_group_name_H-M   'P 1'
#
loop_
_entity.id
_entity.type
_entity.pdbx_description
1 polymer ?
#
loop_
_entity_poly.entity_id
_entity_poly.type
_entity_poly.pdbx_seq_one_letter_code
_entity_poly.pdbx_strand_id
1 'polypeptide(L)'
;MKGQAGLLRVQRLVVQAILIVLSLAFLFPFLWLLSTALKPIKETMTTPPTWIPSEWQWGNFGRAITRGYESLHYYPLLVYARNTVVLCLLIVSGTVVSNALVAYSFARLRWKGREAAFAITLATMMVPFPVLMVPTFALFRHLDWVGTYRPLWVPAWFGSAFSIFLLRQFFRTIPFE
;
A
#
# COMPACT_ATOMS: atom_id res chain seq x y z
N MET A 1 27.93 30.87 -26.75
CA MET A 1 27.95 30.11 -25.47
C MET A 1 27.19 30.77 -24.31
N LYS A 2 27.19 32.11 -24.13
CA LYS A 2 26.45 32.76 -23.01
C LYS A 2 24.91 32.69 -23.09
N GLY A 3 24.33 32.64 -24.29
CA GLY A 3 22.87 32.57 -24.49
C GLY A 3 22.20 31.25 -24.08
N GLN A 4 22.88 30.12 -24.27
CA GLN A 4 22.36 28.80 -23.87
C GLN A 4 22.29 28.65 -22.34
N ALA A 5 23.25 29.23 -21.60
CA ALA A 5 23.24 29.20 -20.14
C ALA A 5 22.07 30.02 -19.53
N GLY A 6 21.64 31.10 -20.18
CA GLY A 6 20.49 31.91 -19.76
C GLY A 6 19.15 31.17 -19.96
N LEU A 7 18.97 30.53 -21.13
CA LEU A 7 17.77 29.75 -21.45
C LEU A 7 17.60 28.57 -20.48
N LEU A 8 18.68 27.88 -20.14
CA LEU A 8 18.70 26.79 -19.16
C LEU A 8 18.37 27.26 -17.73
N ARG A 9 18.73 28.49 -17.35
CA ARG A 9 18.37 29.07 -16.04
C ARG A 9 16.88 29.41 -15.95
N VAL A 10 16.33 30.05 -16.99
CA VAL A 10 14.89 30.36 -17.05
C VAL A 10 14.07 29.08 -17.03
N GLN A 11 14.45 28.07 -17.82
CA GLN A 11 13.79 26.77 -17.82
C GLN A 11 13.81 26.12 -16.43
N ARG A 12 14.96 26.13 -15.72
CA ARG A 12 15.04 25.61 -14.35
C ARG A 12 14.13 26.34 -13.37
N LEU A 13 14.07 27.67 -13.44
CA LEU A 13 13.20 28.47 -12.57
C LEU A 13 11.72 28.18 -12.84
N VAL A 14 11.33 28.03 -14.11
CA VAL A 14 9.96 27.63 -14.49
C VAL A 14 9.64 26.24 -13.96
N VAL A 15 10.54 25.27 -14.16
CA VAL A 15 10.36 23.90 -13.63
C VAL A 15 10.26 23.93 -12.10
N GLN A 16 11.09 24.69 -11.40
CA GLN A 16 11.03 24.82 -9.94
C GLN A 16 9.72 25.44 -9.47
N ALA A 17 9.26 26.51 -10.13
CA ALA A 17 7.98 27.13 -9.80
C ALA A 17 6.81 26.15 -9.97
N ILE A 18 6.80 25.39 -11.06
CA ILE A 18 5.79 24.35 -11.30
C ILE A 18 5.86 23.27 -10.21
N LEU A 19 7.06 22.78 -9.88
CA LEU A 19 7.24 21.77 -8.84
C LEU A 19 6.79 22.27 -7.46
N ILE A 20 7.02 23.54 -7.12
CA ILE A 20 6.55 24.14 -5.87
C ILE A 20 5.02 24.19 -5.84
N VAL A 21 4.39 24.69 -6.91
CA VAL A 21 2.92 24.76 -7.00
C VAL A 21 2.30 23.36 -6.89
N LEU A 22 2.84 22.38 -7.62
CA LEU A 22 2.39 21.00 -7.53
C LEU A 22 2.59 20.44 -6.12
N SER A 23 3.75 20.66 -5.51
CA SER A 23 4.03 20.20 -4.14
C SER A 23 3.03 20.77 -3.14
N LEU A 24 2.70 22.06 -3.22
CA LEU A 24 1.68 22.69 -2.37
C LEU A 24 0.29 22.09 -2.60
N ALA A 25 -0.07 21.81 -3.86
CA ALA A 25 -1.33 21.15 -4.19
C ALA A 25 -1.40 19.72 -3.61
N PHE A 26 -0.31 18.95 -3.65
CA PHE A 26 -0.23 17.61 -3.05
C PHE A 26 -0.17 17.63 -1.51
N LEU A 27 0.35 18.69 -0.90
CA LEU A 27 0.35 18.85 0.56
C LEU A 27 -1.02 19.21 1.12
N PHE A 28 -1.90 19.80 0.32
CA PHE A 28 -3.23 20.22 0.74
C PHE A 28 -4.03 19.12 1.49
N PRO A 29 -4.23 17.89 0.97
CA PRO A 29 -4.96 16.85 1.70
C PRO A 29 -4.31 16.46 3.04
N PHE A 30 -2.98 16.57 3.18
CA PHE A 30 -2.29 16.31 4.44
C PHE A 30 -2.53 17.43 5.47
N LEU A 31 -2.52 18.69 5.01
CA LEU A 31 -2.88 19.83 5.86
C LEU A 31 -4.34 19.73 6.31
N TRP A 32 -5.23 19.32 5.40
CA TRP A 32 -6.64 19.05 5.72
C TRP A 32 -6.80 17.92 6.73
N LEU A 33 -6.05 16.83 6.56
CA LEU A 33 -6.03 15.70 7.50
C LEU A 33 -5.59 16.15 8.89
N LEU A 34 -4.50 16.92 8.99
CA LEU A 34 -3.97 17.40 10.26
C LEU A 34 -4.94 18.37 10.94
N SER A 35 -5.50 19.31 10.19
CA SER A 35 -6.56 20.21 10.67
C SER A 35 -7.74 19.41 11.22
N THR A 36 -8.23 18.44 10.45
CA THR A 36 -9.39 17.62 10.86
C THR A 36 -9.10 16.74 12.06
N ALA A 37 -7.89 16.21 12.19
CA ALA A 37 -7.46 15.42 13.36
C ALA A 37 -7.43 16.26 14.66
N LEU A 38 -7.30 17.58 14.55
CA LEU A 38 -7.25 18.50 15.68
C LEU A 38 -8.58 19.22 15.96
N LYS A 39 -9.62 18.99 15.13
CA LYS A 39 -10.95 19.59 15.32
C LYS A 39 -11.76 18.90 16.42
N PRO A 40 -12.72 19.62 17.03
CA PRO A 40 -13.83 19.00 17.73
C PRO A 40 -14.66 18.13 16.76
N ILE A 41 -15.19 17.00 17.23
CA ILE A 41 -15.96 16.06 16.38
C ILE A 41 -17.13 16.73 15.65
N LYS A 42 -17.78 17.71 16.30
CA LYS A 42 -18.92 18.45 15.75
C LYS A 42 -18.57 19.21 14.48
N GLU A 43 -17.33 19.67 14.33
CA GLU A 43 -16.84 20.44 13.18
C GLU A 43 -16.34 19.57 12.03
N THR A 44 -16.13 18.27 12.26
CA THR A 44 -15.64 17.37 11.21
C THR A 44 -16.68 17.11 10.11
N MET A 45 -17.97 17.32 10.42
CA MET A 45 -19.11 17.05 9.54
C MET A 45 -19.96 18.30 9.25
N THR A 46 -19.45 19.52 9.51
CA THR A 46 -20.18 20.77 9.23
C THR A 46 -20.08 21.17 7.77
N THR A 47 -21.15 21.78 7.27
CA THR A 47 -21.22 22.41 5.93
C THR A 47 -21.56 23.90 6.12
N PRO A 48 -20.72 24.86 5.67
CA PRO A 48 -19.45 24.70 4.97
C PRO A 48 -18.36 24.10 5.87
N PRO A 49 -17.39 23.37 5.29
CA PRO A 49 -16.36 22.70 6.08
C PRO A 49 -15.39 23.72 6.67
N THR A 50 -15.06 23.58 7.95
CA THR A 50 -14.11 24.48 8.63
C THR A 50 -12.69 24.13 8.20
N TRP A 51 -11.88 25.11 7.82
CA TRP A 51 -10.52 24.86 7.33
C TRP A 51 -9.49 24.82 8.45
N ILE A 52 -9.70 25.67 9.46
CA ILE A 52 -8.88 25.78 10.66
C ILE A 52 -9.77 25.38 11.85
N PRO A 53 -9.28 24.58 12.81
CA PRO A 53 -10.04 24.23 13.99
C PRO A 53 -10.46 25.48 14.78
N SER A 54 -11.70 25.53 15.28
CA SER A 54 -12.07 26.58 16.24
C SER A 54 -11.25 26.46 17.54
N GLU A 55 -11.02 25.22 17.97
CA GLU A 55 -10.27 24.83 19.15
C GLU A 55 -9.30 23.71 18.78
N TRP A 56 -8.03 23.88 19.16
CA TRP A 56 -6.98 22.89 18.91
C TRP A 56 -7.06 21.74 19.92
N GLN A 57 -7.71 20.64 19.54
CA GLN A 57 -7.87 19.47 20.41
C GLN A 57 -6.73 18.47 20.28
N TRP A 58 -5.54 18.82 20.79
CA TRP A 58 -4.39 17.89 20.91
C TRP A 58 -4.73 16.61 21.68
N GLY A 59 -5.70 16.69 22.60
CA GLY A 59 -6.25 15.54 23.32
C GLY A 59 -6.87 14.46 22.40
N ASN A 60 -7.18 14.76 21.14
CA ASN A 60 -7.65 13.75 20.17
C ASN A 60 -6.65 12.61 20.00
N PHE A 61 -5.35 12.91 19.92
CA PHE A 61 -4.30 11.89 19.82
C PHE A 61 -4.20 11.03 21.08
N GLY A 62 -4.18 11.68 22.25
CA GLY A 62 -4.16 10.98 23.53
C GLY A 62 -5.38 10.07 23.70
N ARG A 63 -6.58 10.55 23.33
CA ARG A 63 -7.82 9.77 23.33
C ARG A 63 -7.77 8.61 22.35
N ALA A 64 -7.27 8.81 21.12
CA ALA A 64 -7.15 7.76 20.12
C ALA A 64 -6.21 6.62 20.54
N ILE A 65 -5.14 6.95 21.28
CA ILE A 65 -4.15 5.96 21.75
C ILE A 65 -4.63 5.23 23.00
N THR A 66 -5.16 5.96 23.98
CA THR A 66 -5.42 5.42 25.33
C THR A 66 -6.85 4.97 25.56
N ARG A 67 -7.84 5.60 24.91
CA ARG A 67 -9.23 5.31 25.19
C ARG A 67 -9.76 4.21 24.27
N GLY A 68 -10.42 3.24 24.87
CA GLY A 68 -11.03 2.11 24.19
C GLY A 68 -12.50 2.31 23.83
N TYR A 69 -13.14 1.19 23.48
CA TYR A 69 -14.49 1.09 22.92
C TYR A 69 -15.55 1.85 23.74
N GLU A 70 -15.42 1.90 25.06
CA GLU A 70 -16.40 2.53 25.96
C GLU A 70 -16.59 4.04 25.72
N SER A 71 -15.59 4.74 25.20
CA SER A 71 -15.66 6.21 25.06
C SER A 71 -15.72 6.71 23.62
N LEU A 72 -15.26 5.89 22.67
CA LEU A 72 -15.18 6.25 21.25
C LEU A 72 -15.91 5.25 20.33
N HIS A 73 -16.44 4.13 20.85
CA HIS A 73 -16.96 3.00 20.06
C HIS A 73 -15.95 2.36 19.09
N TYR A 74 -14.65 2.61 19.29
CA TYR A 74 -13.55 2.04 18.53
C TYR A 74 -12.50 1.39 19.45
N TYR A 75 -11.77 0.41 18.93
CA TYR A 75 -10.62 -0.14 19.66
C TYR A 75 -9.45 0.86 19.68
N PRO A 76 -8.57 0.81 20.70
CA PRO A 76 -7.43 1.71 20.79
C PRO A 76 -6.55 1.62 19.55
N LEU A 77 -6.05 2.76 19.06
CA LEU A 77 -5.21 2.85 17.85
C LEU A 77 -4.02 1.89 17.90
N LEU A 78 -3.42 1.73 19.08
CA LEU A 78 -2.25 0.89 19.29
C LEU A 78 -2.52 -0.61 19.03
N VAL A 79 -3.75 -1.07 19.25
CA VAL A 79 -4.17 -2.45 18.95
C VAL A 79 -4.23 -2.65 17.44
N TYR A 80 -4.86 -1.72 16.71
CA TYR A 80 -4.87 -1.76 15.26
C TYR A 80 -3.46 -1.67 14.67
N ALA A 81 -2.63 -0.75 15.18
CA ALA A 81 -1.25 -0.59 14.74
C ALA A 81 -0.44 -1.88 14.97
N ARG A 82 -0.54 -2.50 16.14
CA ARG A 82 0.13 -3.78 16.44
C ARG A 82 -0.33 -4.89 15.48
N ASN A 83 -1.63 -5.05 15.29
CA ASN A 83 -2.17 -6.08 14.38
C ASN A 83 -1.66 -5.86 12.95
N THR A 84 -1.71 -4.62 12.46
CA THR A 84 -1.21 -4.27 11.13
C THR A 84 0.29 -4.52 11.00
N VAL A 85 1.11 -4.13 11.98
CA VAL A 85 2.56 -4.39 11.94
C VAL A 85 2.86 -5.88 11.88
N VAL A 86 2.20 -6.68 12.73
CA VAL A 86 2.38 -8.15 12.72
C VAL A 86 1.96 -8.75 11.37
N LEU A 87 0.81 -8.35 10.85
CA LEU A 87 0.34 -8.81 9.53
C LEU A 87 1.27 -8.39 8.40
N CYS A 88 1.71 -7.13 8.38
CA CYS A 88 2.65 -6.62 7.38
C CYS A 88 3.96 -7.42 7.39
N LEU A 89 4.53 -7.71 8.57
CA LEU A 89 5.75 -8.50 8.66
C LEU A 89 5.55 -9.89 8.06
N LEU A 90 4.47 -10.59 8.42
CA LEU A 90 4.16 -11.94 7.92
C LEU A 90 3.88 -11.96 6.40
N ILE A 91 3.14 -10.97 5.90
CA ILE A 91 2.80 -10.84 4.48
C ILE A 91 4.04 -10.52 3.67
N VAL A 92 4.83 -9.51 4.09
CA VAL A 92 6.02 -9.07 3.35
C VAL A 92 7.06 -10.18 3.33
N SER A 93 7.34 -10.84 4.45
CA SER A 93 8.29 -11.95 4.48
C SER A 93 7.86 -13.08 3.53
N GLY A 94 6.60 -13.51 3.60
CA GLY A 94 6.08 -14.58 2.75
C GLY A 94 6.10 -14.22 1.27
N THR A 95 5.66 -12.99 0.96
CA THR A 95 5.63 -12.47 -0.41
C THR A 95 7.03 -12.38 -1.00
N VAL A 96 7.99 -11.79 -0.28
CA VAL A 96 9.36 -11.58 -0.78
C VAL A 96 10.05 -12.93 -1.00
N VAL A 97 10.01 -13.83 0.00
CA VAL A 97 10.68 -15.13 -0.08
C VAL A 97 10.09 -15.96 -1.22
N SER A 98 8.77 -16.12 -1.25
CA SER A 98 8.11 -17.02 -2.21
C SER A 98 8.25 -16.50 -3.65
N ASN A 99 8.03 -15.20 -3.86
CA ASN A 99 8.13 -14.62 -5.19
C ASN A 99 9.57 -14.61 -5.71
N ALA A 100 10.56 -14.33 -4.85
CA ALA A 100 11.96 -14.38 -5.25
C ALA A 100 12.38 -15.79 -5.69
N LEU A 101 12.01 -16.83 -4.92
CA LEU A 101 12.30 -18.22 -5.26
C LEU A 101 11.69 -18.63 -6.60
N VAL A 102 10.39 -18.37 -6.78
CA VAL A 102 9.67 -18.73 -8.01
C VAL A 102 10.21 -17.94 -9.21
N ALA A 103 10.39 -16.63 -9.07
CA ALA A 103 10.92 -15.78 -10.14
C ALA A 103 12.35 -16.17 -10.53
N TYR A 104 13.21 -16.52 -9.55
CA TYR A 104 14.56 -17.00 -9.82
C TYR A 104 14.54 -18.30 -10.61
N SER A 105 13.66 -19.25 -10.25
CA SER A 105 13.46 -20.48 -11.03
C SER A 105 13.03 -20.19 -12.48
N PHE A 106 12.13 -19.23 -12.70
CA PHE A 106 11.70 -18.85 -14.05
C PHE A 106 12.73 -18.03 -14.85
N ALA A 107 13.65 -17.33 -14.20
CA ALA A 107 14.64 -16.48 -14.85
C ALA A 107 15.97 -17.19 -15.11
N ARG A 108 16.45 -17.98 -14.14
CA ARG A 108 17.83 -18.50 -14.11
C ARG A 108 17.93 -20.00 -14.32
N LEU A 109 17.00 -20.79 -13.77
CA LEU A 109 17.06 -22.25 -13.87
C LEU A 109 16.50 -22.76 -15.20
N ARG A 110 17.11 -23.80 -15.77
CA ARG A 110 16.65 -24.46 -17.01
C ARG A 110 15.93 -25.75 -16.66
N TRP A 111 14.62 -25.81 -16.90
CA TRP A 111 13.81 -27.01 -16.69
C TRP A 111 12.67 -27.09 -17.71
N LYS A 112 12.18 -28.30 -17.98
CA LYS A 112 11.18 -28.58 -19.02
C LYS A 112 9.81 -28.01 -18.61
N GLY A 113 9.20 -27.19 -19.46
CA GLY A 113 7.88 -26.59 -19.20
C GLY A 113 7.90 -25.22 -18.51
N ARG A 114 9.08 -24.65 -18.25
CA ARG A 114 9.25 -23.35 -17.58
C ARG A 114 8.43 -22.21 -18.18
N GLU A 115 8.46 -22.06 -19.50
CA GLU A 115 7.74 -20.98 -20.18
C GLU A 115 6.22 -21.19 -20.12
N ALA A 116 5.74 -22.43 -20.15
CA ALA A 116 4.32 -22.75 -20.02
C ALA A 116 3.80 -22.45 -18.60
N ALA A 117 4.54 -22.86 -17.56
CA ALA A 117 4.20 -22.55 -16.18
C ALA A 117 4.20 -21.04 -15.90
N PHE A 118 5.14 -20.31 -16.51
CA PHE A 118 5.16 -18.85 -16.44
C PHE A 118 3.95 -18.22 -17.14
N ALA A 119 3.57 -18.73 -18.32
CA ALA A 119 2.37 -18.26 -19.03
C ALA A 119 1.08 -18.50 -18.21
N ILE A 120 0.95 -19.67 -17.57
CA ILE A 120 -0.17 -19.96 -16.66
C ILE A 120 -0.18 -18.97 -15.49
N THR A 121 0.99 -18.69 -14.92
CA THR A 121 1.12 -17.70 -13.84
C THR A 121 0.59 -16.33 -14.28
N LEU A 122 0.96 -15.87 -15.48
CA LEU A 122 0.45 -14.61 -16.04
C LEU A 122 -1.06 -14.64 -16.30
N ALA A 123 -1.59 -15.76 -16.78
CA ALA A 123 -3.01 -15.90 -17.05
C ALA A 123 -3.88 -15.67 -15.80
N THR A 124 -3.37 -15.98 -14.59
CA THR A 124 -4.09 -15.71 -13.34
C THR A 124 -4.37 -14.22 -13.09
N MET A 125 -3.57 -13.31 -13.65
CA MET A 125 -3.80 -11.86 -13.55
C MET A 125 -5.04 -11.38 -14.30
N MET A 126 -5.50 -12.16 -15.29
CA MET A 126 -6.67 -11.80 -16.10
C MET A 126 -7.97 -12.03 -15.33
N VAL A 127 -7.93 -12.77 -14.21
CA VAL A 127 -9.11 -13.07 -13.41
C VAL A 127 -9.43 -11.86 -12.52
N PRO A 128 -10.60 -11.22 -12.68
CA PRO A 128 -10.97 -10.05 -11.90
C PRO A 128 -11.30 -10.42 -10.45
N PHE A 129 -10.78 -9.64 -9.50
CA PHE A 129 -10.96 -9.88 -8.07
C PHE A 129 -12.44 -10.07 -7.62
N PRO A 130 -13.43 -9.31 -8.12
CA PRO A 130 -14.84 -9.51 -7.73
C PRO A 130 -15.36 -10.93 -7.98
N VAL A 131 -14.88 -11.63 -9.01
CA VAL A 131 -15.29 -13.01 -9.33
C VAL A 131 -14.67 -14.01 -8.34
N LEU A 132 -13.48 -13.69 -7.80
CA LEU A 132 -12.80 -14.51 -6.81
C LEU A 132 -13.33 -14.29 -5.39
N MET A 133 -13.99 -13.17 -5.12
CA MET A 133 -14.39 -12.78 -3.76
C MET A 133 -15.30 -13.82 -3.08
N VAL A 134 -16.38 -14.26 -3.75
CA VAL A 134 -17.32 -15.24 -3.19
C VAL A 134 -16.66 -16.63 -3.01
N PRO A 135 -15.97 -17.20 -4.02
CA PRO A 135 -15.25 -18.45 -3.85
C PRO A 135 -14.18 -18.41 -2.76
N THR A 136 -13.43 -17.31 -2.66
CA THR A 136 -12.37 -17.15 -1.65
C THR A 136 -12.96 -17.10 -0.24
N PHE A 137 -14.08 -16.41 -0.05
CA PHE A 137 -14.79 -16.43 1.22
C PHE A 137 -15.32 -17.83 1.56
N ALA A 138 -15.94 -18.52 0.60
CA ALA A 138 -16.43 -19.88 0.79
C ALA A 138 -15.28 -20.83 1.19
N LEU A 139 -14.12 -20.74 0.52
CA LEU A 139 -12.91 -21.49 0.87
C LEU A 139 -12.50 -21.23 2.33
N PHE A 140 -12.36 -19.98 2.73
CA PHE A 140 -11.98 -19.65 4.11
C PHE A 140 -13.02 -20.06 5.15
N ARG A 141 -14.31 -20.08 4.77
CA ARG A 141 -15.37 -20.63 5.61
C ARG A 141 -15.22 -22.13 5.78
N HIS A 142 -14.99 -22.87 4.69
CA HIS A 142 -14.77 -24.33 4.74
C HIS A 142 -13.51 -24.72 5.53
N LEU A 143 -12.51 -23.84 5.58
CA LEU A 143 -11.28 -24.02 6.36
C LEU A 143 -11.41 -23.56 7.82
N ASP A 144 -12.58 -23.07 8.25
CA ASP A 144 -12.80 -22.44 9.56
C ASP A 144 -11.82 -21.29 9.86
N TRP A 145 -11.44 -20.53 8.82
CA TRP A 145 -10.55 -19.38 8.94
C TRP A 145 -11.29 -18.05 9.10
N VAL A 146 -12.60 -18.04 8.86
CA VAL A 146 -13.45 -16.86 9.06
C VAL A 146 -13.40 -16.43 10.52
N GLY A 147 -13.18 -15.12 10.76
CA GLY A 147 -13.00 -14.57 12.10
C GLY A 147 -11.58 -14.66 12.65
N THR A 148 -10.61 -15.18 11.86
CA THR A 148 -9.19 -15.24 12.24
C THR A 148 -8.31 -14.38 11.32
N TYR A 149 -7.04 -14.19 11.69
CA TYR A 149 -6.06 -13.47 10.86
C TYR A 149 -5.48 -14.31 9.71
N ARG A 150 -5.69 -15.63 9.68
CA ARG A 150 -5.06 -16.55 8.71
C ARG A 150 -5.31 -16.17 7.24
N PRO A 151 -6.55 -15.80 6.84
CA PRO A 151 -6.84 -15.37 5.47
C PRO A 151 -6.02 -14.17 4.99
N LEU A 152 -5.54 -13.34 5.92
CA LEU A 152 -4.85 -12.09 5.59
C LEU A 152 -3.38 -12.30 5.24
N TRP A 153 -2.71 -13.29 5.84
CA TRP A 153 -1.27 -13.47 5.67
C TRP A 153 -0.87 -14.79 5.02
N VAL A 154 -1.61 -15.88 5.25
CA VAL A 154 -1.26 -17.20 4.70
C VAL A 154 -1.24 -17.21 3.17
N PRO A 155 -2.24 -16.64 2.46
CA PRO A 155 -2.22 -16.59 0.99
C PRO A 155 -0.99 -15.90 0.39
N ALA A 156 -0.38 -14.94 1.11
CA ALA A 156 0.79 -14.20 0.64
C ALA A 156 2.02 -15.11 0.40
N TRP A 157 2.07 -16.28 1.05
CA TRP A 157 3.13 -17.28 0.88
C TRP A 157 2.98 -18.14 -0.37
N PHE A 158 1.86 -18.05 -1.09
CA PHE A 158 1.66 -18.76 -2.36
C PHE A 158 2.09 -17.93 -3.58
N GLY A 159 2.66 -16.76 -3.32
CA GLY A 159 3.17 -15.86 -4.33
C GLY A 159 2.08 -15.04 -5.03
N SER A 160 2.54 -14.03 -5.76
CA SER A 160 1.73 -13.15 -6.58
C SER A 160 2.27 -13.17 -7.99
N ALA A 161 1.42 -13.45 -8.95
CA ALA A 161 1.79 -13.47 -10.36
C ALA A 161 2.50 -12.18 -10.78
N PHE A 162 2.06 -11.02 -10.25
CA PHE A 162 2.59 -9.72 -10.63
C PHE A 162 4.00 -9.52 -10.09
N SER A 163 4.21 -9.82 -8.81
CA SER A 163 5.52 -9.76 -8.18
C SER A 163 6.50 -10.76 -8.81
N ILE A 164 6.04 -11.98 -9.13
CA ILE A 164 6.84 -12.98 -9.83
C ILE A 164 7.24 -12.48 -11.22
N PHE A 165 6.31 -11.89 -11.97
CA PHE A 165 6.60 -11.30 -13.27
C PHE A 165 7.66 -10.20 -13.16
N LEU A 166 7.46 -9.22 -12.27
CA LEU A 166 8.41 -8.11 -12.08
C LEU A 166 9.80 -8.61 -11.68
N LEU A 167 9.88 -9.48 -10.68
CA LEU A 167 11.16 -10.04 -10.23
C LEU A 167 11.84 -10.85 -11.33
N ARG A 168 11.08 -11.62 -12.12
CA ARG A 168 11.65 -12.36 -13.26
C ARG A 168 12.23 -11.40 -14.30
N GLN A 169 11.53 -10.31 -14.63
CA GLN A 169 12.05 -9.33 -15.57
C GLN A 169 13.34 -8.70 -15.05
N PHE A 170 13.38 -8.32 -13.77
CA PHE A 170 14.58 -7.81 -13.13
C PHE A 170 15.73 -8.83 -13.14
N PHE A 171 15.50 -10.09 -12.75
CA PHE A 171 16.55 -11.11 -12.75
C PHE A 171 17.12 -11.43 -14.14
N ARG A 172 16.34 -11.23 -15.21
CA ARG A 172 16.80 -11.42 -16.59
C ARG A 172 17.67 -10.28 -17.11
N THR A 173 17.64 -9.09 -16.52
CA THR A 173 18.54 -7.99 -16.91
C THR A 173 19.94 -8.17 -16.35
N ILE A 174 20.10 -9.00 -15.33
CA ILE A 174 21.40 -9.32 -14.75
C ILE A 174 22.11 -10.32 -15.68
N PRO A 175 23.33 -10.04 -16.18
CA PRO A 175 24.05 -10.95 -17.06
C PRO A 175 24.30 -12.31 -16.40
N PHE A 176 24.53 -13.34 -17.23
CA PHE A 176 25.07 -14.61 -16.77
C PHE A 176 26.58 -14.48 -16.84
N GLU A 177 27.24 -14.50 -15.68
CA GLU A 177 28.68 -14.72 -15.58
C GLU A 177 28.98 -16.22 -15.71
#